data_AF-A0A957VIP4-F1
#
_entry.id   AF-A0A957VIP4-F1
#
_cell.length_a   1.000
_cell.length_b   1.000
_cell.length_c   1.000
_cell.angle_alpha   90.00
_cell.angle_beta   90.00
_cell.angle_gamma   90.00
#
_symmetry.space_group_name_H-M   'P 1'
#
loop_
_entity.id
_entity.type
_entity.pdbx_description
1 polymer ?
#
loop_
_entity_poly.entity_id
_entity_poly.type
_entity_poly.pdbx_seq_one_letter_code
_entity_poly.pdbx_strand_id
1 'polypeptide(L)'
;MSYFSVVDGSLHHTMLPPEDAVRVADGPPFLLPPLISAAHAAFKAWGDAGWSPGPLTPARVWLTPAGVPAVEFRGTQRPAPILHVGVAPDLAAWLVMLCQSMEIFVVIARARAVWTPEELAGALSFMTPAYLPPALVRRSGVDGDAALWTAVASALAQAVADGPLAGTHQDRHWQQADE
;
A
#
# COMPACT_ATOMS: atom_id res chain seq x y z
N MET A 1 6.55 17.73 -14.59
CA MET A 1 6.10 16.70 -13.64
C MET A 1 5.35 15.67 -14.44
N SER A 2 5.38 14.41 -14.00
CA SER A 2 4.70 13.30 -14.67
C SER A 2 3.98 12.48 -13.62
N TYR A 3 2.82 11.93 -13.99
CA TYR A 3 2.01 11.09 -13.12
C TYR A 3 1.87 9.73 -13.79
N PHE A 4 2.00 8.69 -12.98
CA PHE A 4 1.86 7.32 -13.42
C PHE A 4 0.84 6.59 -12.57
N SER A 5 0.03 5.75 -13.19
CA SER A 5 -0.91 4.83 -12.55
C SER A 5 -0.95 3.53 -13.32
N VAL A 6 -1.41 2.45 -12.69
CA VAL A 6 -1.74 1.21 -13.39
C VAL A 6 -3.25 1.12 -13.55
N VAL A 7 -3.71 0.98 -14.79
CA VAL A 7 -5.11 0.78 -15.17
C VAL A 7 -5.15 -0.41 -16.10
N ASP A 8 -6.04 -1.36 -15.84
CA ASP A 8 -6.20 -2.59 -16.62
C ASP A 8 -4.86 -3.34 -16.88
N GLY A 9 -4.00 -3.37 -15.85
CA GLY A 9 -2.69 -4.04 -15.90
C GLY A 9 -1.61 -3.32 -16.72
N SER A 10 -1.91 -2.14 -17.26
CA SER A 10 -0.97 -1.34 -18.05
C SER A 10 -0.53 -0.09 -17.30
N LEU A 11 0.72 0.33 -17.50
CA LEU A 11 1.24 1.58 -16.94
C LEU A 11 0.78 2.77 -17.80
N HIS A 12 -0.06 3.63 -17.22
CA HIS A 12 -0.52 4.87 -17.86
C HIS A 12 0.34 6.05 -17.41
N HIS A 13 0.65 6.94 -18.35
CA HIS A 13 1.43 8.16 -18.12
C HIS A 13 0.61 9.39 -18.50
N THR A 14 0.60 10.38 -17.61
CA THR A 14 -0.03 11.68 -17.82
C THR A 14 0.89 12.83 -17.36
N MET A 15 0.69 14.01 -17.93
CA MET A 15 1.48 15.22 -17.59
C MET A 15 0.81 16.09 -16.51
N LEU A 16 -0.47 15.85 -16.27
CA LEU A 16 -1.29 16.52 -15.25
C LEU A 16 -1.74 15.47 -14.23
N PRO A 17 -1.98 15.87 -12.97
CA PRO A 17 -2.60 14.97 -12.01
C PRO A 17 -3.95 14.46 -12.58
N PRO A 18 -4.36 13.23 -12.23
CA PRO A 18 -5.67 12.75 -12.64
C PRO A 18 -6.79 13.69 -12.19
N GLU A 19 -7.86 13.76 -12.97
CA GLU A 19 -9.02 14.60 -12.66
C GLU A 19 -9.57 14.27 -11.26
N ASP A 20 -9.92 15.32 -10.52
CA ASP A 20 -10.43 15.27 -9.15
C ASP A 20 -9.55 14.53 -8.12
N ALA A 21 -8.31 14.20 -8.48
CA ALA A 21 -7.40 13.55 -7.55
C ALA A 21 -6.91 14.54 -6.48
N VAL A 22 -6.90 14.08 -5.22
CA VAL A 22 -6.37 14.83 -4.09
C VAL A 22 -5.04 14.21 -3.66
N ARG A 23 -4.05 15.06 -3.39
CA ARG A 23 -2.76 14.59 -2.89
C ARG A 23 -2.91 14.12 -1.44
N VAL A 24 -2.28 12.99 -1.10
CA VAL A 24 -2.36 12.42 0.24
C VAL A 24 -1.80 13.38 1.31
N ALA A 25 -0.77 14.16 0.97
CA ALA A 25 -0.21 15.19 1.86
C ALA A 25 -1.21 16.30 2.22
N ASP A 26 -2.19 16.57 1.36
CA ASP A 26 -3.15 17.67 1.54
C ASP A 26 -4.38 17.24 2.37
N GLY A 27 -4.39 15.99 2.85
CA GLY A 27 -5.45 15.43 3.67
C GLY A 27 -6.61 14.93 2.81
N PRO A 28 -6.54 13.71 2.26
CA PRO A 28 -7.65 13.18 1.47
C PRO A 28 -8.90 13.13 2.36
N PRO A 29 -10.11 13.36 1.80
CA PRO A 29 -11.33 13.06 2.54
C PRO A 29 -11.25 11.62 3.03
N PHE A 30 -11.72 11.37 4.27
CA PHE A 30 -11.64 10.07 4.96
C PHE A 30 -11.65 8.91 3.96
N LEU A 31 -10.58 8.11 3.96
CA LEU A 31 -10.51 6.90 3.13
C LEU A 31 -11.47 5.86 3.70
N LEU A 32 -12.76 6.01 3.41
CA LEU A 32 -13.77 5.09 3.91
C LEU A 32 -13.46 3.66 3.43
N PRO A 33 -13.93 2.62 4.14
CA PRO A 33 -13.50 1.24 3.90
C PRO A 33 -13.56 0.73 2.43
N PRO A 34 -14.53 1.13 1.59
CA PRO A 34 -14.51 0.78 0.17
C PRO A 34 -13.28 1.35 -0.56
N LEU A 35 -12.92 2.59 -0.25
CA LEU A 35 -11.79 3.30 -0.90
C LEU A 35 -10.44 2.73 -0.49
N ILE A 36 -10.28 2.28 0.75
CA ILE A 36 -9.03 1.63 1.19
C ILE A 36 -8.84 0.30 0.45
N SER A 37 -9.92 -0.47 0.29
CA SER A 37 -9.87 -1.73 -0.45
C SER A 37 -9.48 -1.48 -1.91
N ALA A 38 -10.10 -0.49 -2.54
CA ALA A 38 -9.76 -0.07 -3.91
C ALA A 38 -8.31 0.41 -4.01
N ALA A 39 -7.83 1.18 -3.04
CA ALA A 39 -6.46 1.68 -3.02
C ALA A 39 -5.43 0.54 -2.87
N HIS A 40 -5.70 -0.47 -2.03
CA HIS A 40 -4.86 -1.66 -1.97
C HIS A 40 -4.86 -2.45 -3.29
N ALA A 41 -6.03 -2.68 -3.89
CA ALA A 41 -6.13 -3.41 -5.15
C ALA A 41 -5.41 -2.68 -6.28
N ALA A 42 -5.60 -1.37 -6.38
CA ALA A 42 -4.95 -0.55 -7.38
C ALA A 42 -3.43 -0.44 -7.13
N PHE A 43 -2.97 -0.48 -5.87
CA PHE A 43 -1.55 -0.59 -5.57
C PHE A 43 -0.99 -1.97 -5.93
N LYS A 44 -1.74 -3.05 -5.68
CA LYS A 44 -1.36 -4.40 -6.08
C LYS A 44 -1.19 -4.53 -7.60
N ALA A 45 -2.01 -3.83 -8.38
CA ALA A 45 -1.89 -3.78 -9.83
C ALA A 45 -0.51 -3.29 -10.31
N TRP A 46 0.20 -2.45 -9.55
CA TRP A 46 1.60 -2.10 -9.86
C TRP A 46 2.53 -3.31 -9.80
N GLY A 47 2.41 -4.09 -8.72
CA GLY A 47 3.08 -5.36 -8.52
C GLY A 47 2.83 -6.34 -9.65
N ASP A 48 1.55 -6.56 -9.95
CA ASP A 48 1.11 -7.50 -10.96
C ASP A 48 1.51 -7.06 -12.38
N ALA A 49 1.62 -5.76 -12.64
CA ALA A 49 2.11 -5.19 -13.91
C ALA A 49 3.64 -5.15 -14.03
N GLY A 50 4.39 -5.59 -13.00
CA GLY A 50 5.85 -5.64 -13.04
C GLY A 50 6.55 -4.31 -12.74
N TRP A 51 5.85 -3.31 -12.18
CA TRP A 51 6.38 -1.96 -11.96
C TRP A 51 6.41 -1.57 -10.49
N SER A 52 7.52 -0.97 -10.08
CA SER A 52 7.69 -0.29 -8.79
C SER A 52 7.54 1.22 -8.98
N PRO A 53 6.65 1.88 -8.22
CA PRO A 53 6.58 3.34 -8.18
C PRO A 53 7.74 3.97 -7.38
N GLY A 54 8.56 3.13 -6.73
CA GLY A 54 9.58 3.52 -5.77
C GLY A 54 8.98 4.11 -4.49
N PRO A 55 9.84 4.72 -3.64
CA PRO A 55 9.47 5.06 -2.26
C PRO A 55 8.25 5.98 -2.17
N LEU A 56 7.15 5.46 -1.61
CA LEU A 56 5.88 6.17 -1.52
C LEU A 56 5.88 7.15 -0.35
N THR A 57 5.42 8.37 -0.61
CA THR A 57 5.27 9.40 0.42
C THR A 57 3.96 10.15 0.20
N PRO A 58 3.37 10.75 1.24
CA PRO A 58 2.14 11.53 1.10
C PRO A 58 2.23 12.61 0.02
N ALA A 59 3.43 13.18 -0.18
CA ALA A 59 3.66 14.24 -1.16
C ALA A 59 3.71 13.76 -2.62
N ARG A 60 3.90 12.46 -2.86
CA ARG A 60 3.97 11.88 -4.21
C ARG A 60 2.67 11.22 -4.65
N VAL A 61 1.83 10.80 -3.71
CA VAL A 61 0.65 10.00 -4.02
C VAL A 61 -0.58 10.90 -4.12
N TRP A 62 -1.31 10.73 -5.21
CA TRP A 62 -2.58 11.35 -5.49
C TRP A 62 -3.63 10.27 -5.57
N LEU A 63 -4.76 10.45 -4.88
CA LEU A 63 -5.86 9.50 -4.87
C LEU A 63 -7.04 10.13 -5.60
N THR A 64 -7.53 9.43 -6.61
CA THR A 64 -8.83 9.74 -7.22
C THR A 64 -9.97 9.48 -6.23
N PRO A 65 -11.18 10.01 -6.46
CA PRO A 65 -12.35 9.68 -5.65
C PRO A 65 -12.69 8.18 -5.62
N ALA A 66 -12.22 7.41 -6.61
CA ALA A 66 -12.37 5.95 -6.66
C ALA A 66 -11.30 5.19 -5.87
N GLY A 67 -10.34 5.88 -5.25
CA GLY A 67 -9.23 5.28 -4.51
C GLY A 67 -8.08 4.80 -5.39
N VAL A 68 -8.08 5.09 -6.69
CA VAL A 68 -6.96 4.73 -7.58
C VAL A 68 -5.79 5.69 -7.35
N PRO A 69 -4.59 5.18 -7.00
CA PRO A 69 -3.42 6.00 -6.81
C PRO A 69 -2.74 6.35 -8.15
N ALA A 70 -2.40 7.62 -8.28
CA ALA A 70 -1.40 8.11 -9.23
C ALA A 70 -0.18 8.62 -8.46
N VAL A 71 1.00 8.25 -8.96
CA VAL A 71 2.28 8.60 -8.32
C VAL A 71 2.97 9.68 -9.14
N GLU A 72 3.30 10.78 -8.49
CA GLU A 72 4.05 11.90 -9.04
C GLU A 72 5.55 11.55 -9.13
N PHE A 73 6.12 11.88 -10.29
CA PHE A 73 7.54 11.85 -10.58
C PHE A 73 8.02 13.21 -11.07
N ARG A 74 9.21 13.61 -10.62
CA ARG A 74 9.82 14.91 -10.96
C ARG A 74 11.01 14.72 -11.90
N GLY A 75 11.18 15.68 -12.81
CA GLY A 75 12.27 15.66 -13.78
C GLY A 75 12.21 14.42 -14.68
N THR A 76 13.31 13.66 -14.70
CA THR A 76 13.49 12.45 -15.52
C THR A 76 13.13 11.14 -14.80
N GLN A 77 12.70 11.20 -13.53
CA GLN A 77 12.33 10.01 -12.77
C GLN A 77 11.10 9.32 -13.37
N ARG A 78 11.07 7.99 -13.31
CA ARG A 78 9.98 7.14 -13.81
C ARG A 78 9.83 5.89 -12.94
N PRO A 79 8.69 5.19 -13.00
CA PRO A 79 8.58 3.84 -12.47
C PRO A 79 9.72 2.95 -12.95
N ALA A 80 10.20 2.09 -12.06
CA ALA A 80 11.24 1.11 -12.37
C ALA A 80 10.62 -0.29 -12.45
N PRO A 81 11.18 -1.20 -13.26
CA PRO A 81 10.77 -2.60 -13.21
C PRO A 81 11.03 -3.18 -11.81
N ILE A 82 10.16 -4.06 -11.34
CA ILE A 82 10.30 -4.73 -10.05
C ILE A 82 11.57 -5.59 -10.05
N LEU A 83 12.35 -5.48 -8.98
CA LEU A 83 13.57 -6.27 -8.75
C LEU A 83 13.25 -7.52 -7.91
N HIS A 84 14.27 -8.30 -7.55
CA HIS A 84 14.16 -9.59 -6.85
C HIS A 84 13.32 -9.57 -5.55
N VAL A 85 13.19 -8.41 -4.89
CA VAL A 85 12.44 -8.27 -3.62
C VAL A 85 10.97 -7.88 -3.82
N GLY A 86 10.47 -7.88 -5.06
CA GLY A 86 9.08 -7.55 -5.34
C GLY A 86 8.74 -6.09 -5.04
N VAL A 87 7.47 -5.84 -4.73
CA VAL A 87 6.96 -4.53 -4.25
C VAL A 87 7.05 -4.37 -2.73
N ALA A 88 7.74 -5.26 -2.01
CA ALA A 88 7.75 -5.27 -0.55
C ALA A 88 8.19 -3.92 0.09
N PRO A 89 9.25 -3.24 -0.37
CA PRO A 89 9.62 -1.93 0.17
C PRO A 89 8.53 -0.87 -0.06
N ASP A 90 7.92 -0.89 -1.24
CA ASP A 90 6.87 0.07 -1.60
C ASP A 90 5.58 -0.20 -0.81
N LEU A 91 5.24 -1.47 -0.59
CA LEU A 91 4.11 -1.91 0.24
C LEU A 91 4.29 -1.52 1.71
N ALA A 92 5.52 -1.61 2.24
CA ALA A 92 5.82 -1.15 3.60
C ALA A 92 5.52 0.35 3.75
N ALA A 93 6.01 1.16 2.82
CA ALA A 93 5.74 2.59 2.79
C ALA A 93 4.26 2.90 2.56
N TRP A 94 3.59 2.14 1.68
CA TRP A 94 2.16 2.25 1.41
C TRP A 94 1.30 2.07 2.67
N LEU A 95 1.55 1.02 3.44
CA LEU A 95 0.79 0.70 4.65
C LEU A 95 0.94 1.79 5.70
N VAL A 96 2.17 2.23 5.98
CA VAL A 96 2.43 3.30 6.95
C VAL A 96 1.78 4.61 6.50
N MET A 97 1.80 4.91 5.20
CA MET A 97 1.18 6.11 4.64
C MET A 97 -0.34 6.08 4.79
N LEU A 98 -1.02 4.96 4.49
CA LEU A 98 -2.47 4.85 4.65
C LEU A 98 -2.91 5.02 6.10
N CYS A 99 -2.15 4.45 7.04
CA CYS A 99 -2.39 4.57 8.49
C CYS A 99 -2.23 6.01 9.03
N GLN A 100 -1.79 6.97 8.21
CA GLN A 100 -1.79 8.38 8.58
C GLN A 100 -3.16 9.05 8.46
N SER A 101 -4.08 8.42 7.72
CA SER A 101 -5.42 8.95 7.41
C SER A 101 -6.53 7.99 7.82
N MET A 102 -6.19 6.82 8.36
CA MET A 102 -7.11 5.78 8.78
C MET A 102 -6.55 4.99 9.95
N GLU A 103 -7.45 4.45 10.77
CA GLU A 103 -7.15 3.44 11.78
C GLU A 103 -6.35 2.25 11.25
N ILE A 104 -5.29 1.88 11.97
CA ILE A 104 -4.34 0.83 11.61
C ILE A 104 -5.07 -0.50 11.35
N PHE A 105 -5.98 -0.90 12.24
CA PHE A 105 -6.69 -2.17 12.10
C PHE A 105 -7.57 -2.22 10.83
N VAL A 106 -8.13 -1.08 10.40
CA VAL A 106 -8.91 -1.01 9.15
C VAL A 106 -8.00 -1.22 7.95
N VAL A 107 -6.86 -0.51 7.91
CA VAL A 107 -5.88 -0.64 6.83
C VAL A 107 -5.37 -2.08 6.73
N ILE A 108 -4.93 -2.65 7.85
CA ILE A 108 -4.40 -4.02 7.90
C ILE A 108 -5.46 -5.05 7.53
N ALA A 109 -6.70 -4.94 8.04
CA ALA A 109 -7.78 -5.85 7.67
C ALA A 109 -8.09 -5.82 6.17
N ARG A 110 -8.08 -4.63 5.54
CA ARG A 110 -8.28 -4.50 4.08
C ARG A 110 -7.07 -4.98 3.29
N ALA A 111 -5.85 -4.77 3.79
CA ALA A 111 -4.64 -5.30 3.17
C ALA A 111 -4.69 -6.83 3.07
N ARG A 112 -5.10 -7.52 4.14
CA ARG A 112 -5.21 -8.99 4.15
C ARG A 112 -6.19 -9.57 3.12
N ALA A 113 -7.15 -8.78 2.64
CA ALA A 113 -8.09 -9.21 1.60
C ALA A 113 -7.50 -9.11 0.18
N VAL A 114 -6.37 -8.43 0.01
CA VAL A 114 -5.75 -8.13 -1.30
C VAL A 114 -4.38 -8.79 -1.44
N TRP A 115 -3.60 -8.81 -0.37
CA TRP A 115 -2.21 -9.26 -0.34
C TRP A 115 -2.10 -10.62 0.35
N THR A 116 -1.21 -11.47 -0.15
CA THR A 116 -0.94 -12.76 0.50
C THR A 116 -0.15 -12.58 1.80
N PRO A 117 -0.20 -13.55 2.73
CA PRO A 117 0.63 -13.51 3.94
C PRO A 117 2.12 -13.35 3.64
N GLU A 118 2.64 -13.94 2.56
CA GLU A 118 4.03 -13.83 2.13
C GLU A 118 4.38 -12.43 1.65
N GLU A 119 3.51 -11.79 0.86
CA GLU A 119 3.70 -10.40 0.43
C GLU A 119 3.71 -9.44 1.63
N LEU A 120 2.81 -9.67 2.60
CA LEU A 120 2.73 -8.91 3.85
C LEU A 120 3.96 -9.13 4.75
N ALA A 121 4.45 -10.37 4.87
CA ALA A 121 5.70 -10.68 5.58
C ALA A 121 6.92 -10.05 4.89
N GLY A 122 6.92 -10.03 3.56
CA GLY A 122 7.90 -9.30 2.77
C GLY A 122 7.91 -7.82 3.14
N ALA A 123 6.75 -7.17 3.14
CA ALA A 123 6.64 -5.76 3.53
C ALA A 123 7.10 -5.50 4.97
N LEU A 124 6.77 -6.39 5.92
CA LEU A 124 7.20 -6.28 7.31
C LEU A 124 8.73 -6.19 7.44
N SER A 125 9.48 -6.91 6.59
CA SER A 125 10.95 -6.89 6.55
C SER A 125 11.54 -5.51 6.23
N PHE A 126 10.74 -4.62 5.60
CA PHE A 126 11.11 -3.25 5.24
C PHE A 126 10.46 -2.19 6.14
N MET A 127 9.70 -2.57 7.17
CA MET A 127 9.10 -1.63 8.14
C MET A 127 10.09 -1.22 9.23
N THR A 128 11.21 -0.61 8.82
CA THR A 128 12.19 -0.02 9.74
C THR A 128 12.64 1.35 9.24
N PRO A 129 13.18 2.23 10.11
CA PRO A 129 13.64 3.56 9.72
C PRO A 129 14.69 3.59 8.60
N ALA A 130 15.47 2.51 8.43
CA ALA A 130 16.48 2.41 7.39
C ALA A 130 15.90 2.26 5.98
N TYR A 131 14.70 1.68 5.85
CA TYR A 131 14.06 1.38 4.58
C TYR A 131 12.84 2.26 4.29
N LEU A 132 12.21 2.80 5.34
CA LEU A 132 11.08 3.70 5.18
C LEU A 132 11.54 5.11 4.75
N PRO A 133 10.77 5.79 3.89
CA PRO A 133 10.98 7.21 3.61
C PRO A 133 11.02 8.05 4.90
N PRO A 134 11.98 9.00 5.04
CA PRO A 134 12.10 9.82 6.25
C PRO A 134 10.82 10.59 6.63
N ALA A 135 9.97 10.91 5.65
CA ALA A 135 8.68 11.55 5.87
C ALA A 135 7.67 10.67 6.64
N LEU A 136 7.80 9.34 6.56
CA LEU A 136 6.94 8.38 7.25
C LEU A 136 7.47 8.04 8.65
N VAL A 137 8.79 8.08 8.85
CA VAL A 137 9.43 7.74 10.13
C VAL A 137 9.14 8.76 11.22
N ARG A 138 9.12 10.05 10.86
CA ARG A 138 9.07 11.17 11.82
C ARG A 138 7.68 11.44 12.43
N ARG A 139 6.65 10.71 12.03
CA ARG A 139 5.27 10.97 12.49
C ARG A 139 4.96 10.14 13.73
N SER A 140 4.56 10.81 14.81
CA SER A 140 4.12 10.16 16.04
C SER A 140 2.84 9.35 15.82
N GLY A 141 2.71 8.24 16.55
CA GLY A 141 1.50 7.42 16.61
C GLY A 141 0.40 8.05 17.48
N VAL A 142 -0.68 7.29 17.68
CA VAL A 142 -1.94 7.72 18.32
C VAL A 142 -1.76 8.21 19.77
N ASP A 143 -0.73 7.70 20.48
CA ASP A 143 -0.53 7.94 21.92
C ASP A 143 0.79 8.65 22.28
N GLY A 144 1.43 9.34 21.33
CA GLY A 144 2.59 10.21 21.61
C GLY A 144 3.93 9.52 21.92
N ASP A 145 3.94 8.25 22.33
CA ASP A 145 5.14 7.56 22.81
C ASP A 145 5.84 6.65 21.77
N ALA A 146 5.13 6.20 20.74
CA ALA A 146 5.71 5.35 19.67
C ALA A 146 5.49 5.97 18.28
N ALA A 147 6.48 5.83 17.41
CA ALA A 147 6.35 6.25 16.00
C ALA A 147 5.27 5.39 15.30
N LEU A 148 4.45 6.00 14.44
CA LEU A 148 3.33 5.34 13.77
C LEU A 148 3.75 4.04 13.06
N TRP A 149 4.90 4.06 12.39
CA TRP A 149 5.41 2.89 11.66
C TRP A 149 5.62 1.67 12.57
N THR A 150 5.97 1.87 13.85
CA THR A 150 6.15 0.77 14.81
C THR A 150 4.81 0.12 15.13
N ALA A 151 3.76 0.92 15.35
CA ALA A 151 2.41 0.40 15.58
C ALA A 151 1.88 -0.37 14.36
N VAL A 152 2.13 0.15 13.15
CA VAL A 152 1.79 -0.53 11.89
C VAL A 152 2.55 -1.85 11.74
N ALA A 153 3.85 -1.87 12.05
CA ALA A 153 4.66 -3.08 12.00
C ALA A 153 4.15 -4.14 12.97
N SER A 154 3.80 -3.77 14.20
CA SER A 154 3.22 -4.70 15.18
C SER A 154 1.87 -5.27 14.71
N ALA A 155 0.98 -4.43 14.18
CA ALA A 155 -0.31 -4.89 13.66
C ALA A 155 -0.15 -5.79 12.43
N LEU A 156 0.80 -5.48 11.54
CA LEU A 156 1.13 -6.30 10.39
C LEU A 156 1.73 -7.64 10.80
N ALA A 157 2.64 -7.66 11.78
CA ALA A 157 3.23 -8.88 12.31
C ALA A 157 2.15 -9.82 12.88
N GLN A 158 1.17 -9.28 13.62
CA GLN A 158 0.03 -10.06 14.08
C GLN A 158 -0.79 -10.61 12.91
N ALA A 159 -1.11 -9.78 11.92
CA ALA A 159 -1.86 -10.20 10.74
C ALA A 159 -1.17 -11.30 9.92
N VAL A 160 0.17 -11.27 9.83
CA VAL A 160 0.98 -12.31 9.19
C VAL A 160 0.96 -13.59 10.04
N ALA A 161 1.09 -13.48 11.37
CA ALA A 161 1.03 -14.61 12.28
C ALA A 161 -0.34 -15.30 12.28
N ASP A 162 -1.42 -14.54 12.10
CA ASP A 162 -2.78 -15.07 11.96
C ASP A 162 -2.99 -15.88 10.67
N GLY A 163 -2.11 -15.73 9.67
CA GLY A 163 -2.18 -16.44 8.40
C GLY A 163 -3.27 -15.94 7.45
N PRO A 164 -3.65 -16.75 6.43
CA PRO A 164 -4.64 -16.35 5.43
C PRO A 164 -6.02 -16.09 6.06
N LEU A 165 -6.81 -15.19 5.45
CA LEU A 165 -8.19 -14.99 5.86
C LEU A 165 -9.01 -16.23 5.51
N ALA A 166 -9.83 -16.69 6.47
CA ALA A 166 -10.73 -17.81 6.29
C ALA A 166 -11.71 -17.57 5.11
N GLY A 167 -11.82 -18.55 4.22
CA GLY A 167 -12.69 -18.52 3.04
C GLY A 167 -12.04 -17.94 1.78
N THR A 168 -10.73 -17.70 1.78
CA THR A 168 -9.99 -17.33 0.56
C THR A 168 -9.79 -18.54 -0.36
N HIS A 169 -9.55 -18.34 -1.67
CA HIS A 169 -9.43 -19.42 -2.65
C HIS A 169 -8.36 -20.49 -2.32
N GLN A 170 -7.42 -20.20 -1.42
CA GLN A 170 -6.42 -21.14 -0.92
C GLN A 170 -6.98 -22.11 0.14
N ASP A 171 -8.11 -21.82 0.81
CA ASP A 171 -8.72 -22.68 1.84
C ASP A 171 -9.45 -23.93 1.30
N ARG A 172 -9.26 -24.30 0.03
CA ARG A 172 -9.90 -25.48 -0.57
C ARG A 172 -9.36 -26.82 -0.05
N HIS A 173 -8.40 -26.81 0.87
CA HIS A 173 -7.87 -28.03 1.49
C HIS A 173 -8.94 -28.83 2.25
N TRP A 174 -10.01 -28.17 2.70
CA TRP A 174 -11.12 -28.81 3.43
C TRP A 174 -12.28 -29.27 2.54
N GLN A 175 -12.28 -28.94 1.24
CA GLN A 175 -13.38 -29.31 0.32
C GLN A 175 -13.18 -30.67 -0.37
N GLN A 176 -12.07 -31.38 -0.12
CA GLN A 176 -11.76 -32.68 -0.74
C GLN A 176 -11.90 -33.87 0.22
N ALA A 177 -12.42 -33.68 1.42
CA ALA A 177 -12.52 -34.75 2.42
C ALA A 177 -13.85 -35.51 2.43
N ASP A 178 -14.85 -35.13 1.62
CA ASP A 178 -16.18 -35.74 1.60
C ASP A 178 -16.69 -36.07 0.16
N GLU A 179 -15.93 -36.86 -0.60
CA GLU A 179 -16.44 -37.68 -1.73
C GLU A 179 -15.98 -39.14 -1.55
#